data_AF-A0A439EGL2-F1
#
_entry.id   AF-A0A439EGL2-F1
#
_cell.length_a   1.000
_cell.length_b   1.000
_cell.length_c   1.000
_cell.angle_alpha   90.00
_cell.angle_beta   90.00
_cell.angle_gamma   90.00
#
_symmetry.space_group_name_H-M   'P 1'
#
loop_
_entity.id
_entity.type
_entity.pdbx_description
1 polymer ?
#
loop_
_entity_poly.entity_id
_entity_poly.type
_entity_poly.pdbx_seq_one_letter_code
_entity_poly.pdbx_strand_id
1 'polypeptide(L)'
;MNEAPQYCDAAAQLRHAQVNALDGERFGVVSNDGRRYWLKPAFGCLVRPAVGDKVLVSLDAQGGYILSVLERAIAQPARMHLEGDLHLSLPAGALSIQARDGVSLDAGIALRVCAEQGSVQMQRAHLTVGTLAMSGEHLQNHWVERHDSSVYHREKAVRHEADFADSRRRVEGHEELHSGSLRQRVRDDWSVQADTLDLNAQRSVAIDGDSIKLG
;
A
#
# COMPACT_ATOMS: atom_id res chain seq x y z
N MET A 1 -49.45 -8.90 19.92
CA MET A 1 -48.97 -9.44 21.20
C MET A 1 -47.93 -10.48 20.83
N ASN A 2 -46.66 -10.08 20.75
CA ASN A 2 -45.56 -11.00 20.42
C ASN A 2 -45.20 -11.73 21.70
N GLU A 3 -45.51 -13.02 21.78
CA GLU A 3 -44.99 -13.88 22.84
C GLU A 3 -43.46 -13.84 22.79
N ALA A 4 -42.84 -13.53 23.93
CA ALA A 4 -41.40 -13.64 24.08
C ALA A 4 -41.00 -15.09 23.78
N PRO A 5 -39.94 -15.33 22.99
CA PRO A 5 -39.51 -16.69 22.71
C PRO A 5 -39.26 -17.42 24.04
N GLN A 6 -39.97 -18.54 24.21
CA GLN A 6 -39.83 -19.41 25.36
C GLN A 6 -38.44 -20.04 25.30
N TYR A 7 -37.47 -19.42 25.96
CA TYR A 7 -36.14 -20.01 26.12
C TYR A 7 -36.27 -21.22 27.03
N CYS A 8 -36.02 -22.43 26.50
CA CYS A 8 -35.81 -23.58 27.35
C CYS A 8 -34.60 -23.30 28.23
N ASP A 9 -34.83 -23.19 29.55
CA ASP A 9 -33.81 -22.98 30.58
C ASP A 9 -33.04 -24.29 30.87
N ALA A 10 -32.64 -25.00 29.81
CA ALA A 10 -31.77 -26.15 29.93
C ALA A 10 -30.33 -25.63 30.05
N ALA A 11 -29.70 -25.82 31.21
CA ALA A 11 -28.35 -25.34 31.48
C ALA A 11 -27.36 -25.87 30.42
N ALA A 12 -26.76 -24.95 29.67
CA ALA A 12 -25.69 -25.28 28.74
C ALA A 12 -24.44 -25.75 29.51
N GLN A 13 -23.85 -26.86 29.09
CA GLN A 13 -22.67 -27.44 29.69
C GLN A 13 -21.44 -27.16 28.81
N LEU A 14 -20.39 -26.62 29.42
CA LEU A 14 -19.09 -26.45 28.77
C LEU A 14 -18.26 -27.73 28.90
N ARG A 15 -17.69 -28.18 27.79
CA ARG A 15 -16.85 -29.39 27.75
C ARG A 15 -15.63 -29.19 26.86
N HIS A 16 -14.53 -29.86 27.22
CA HIS A 16 -13.43 -30.07 26.29
C HIS A 16 -13.79 -31.21 25.33
N ALA A 17 -13.43 -31.04 24.07
CA ALA A 17 -13.56 -32.07 23.05
C ALA A 17 -12.38 -32.00 22.07
N GLN A 18 -12.19 -33.07 21.31
CA GLN A 18 -11.22 -33.12 20.22
C GLN A 18 -11.96 -33.21 18.88
N VAL A 19 -11.57 -32.38 17.92
CA VAL A 19 -12.10 -32.46 16.55
C VAL A 19 -11.54 -33.71 15.88
N ASN A 20 -12.39 -34.58 15.36
CA ASN A 20 -11.97 -35.82 14.69
C ASN A 20 -12.45 -35.93 13.23
N ALA A 21 -13.38 -35.06 12.80
CA ALA A 21 -13.91 -35.06 11.45
C ALA A 21 -14.38 -33.67 11.01
N LEU A 22 -14.53 -33.48 9.71
CA LEU A 22 -15.08 -32.29 9.07
C LEU A 22 -16.09 -32.72 8.00
N ASP A 23 -17.28 -32.13 8.00
CA ASP A 23 -18.33 -32.32 6.99
C ASP A 23 -18.97 -30.96 6.66
N GLY A 24 -18.61 -30.39 5.52
CA GLY A 24 -19.00 -29.03 5.12
C GLY A 24 -18.58 -27.99 6.16
N GLU A 25 -19.56 -27.41 6.86
CA GLU A 25 -19.37 -26.42 7.93
C GLU A 25 -19.44 -27.01 9.34
N ARG A 26 -19.74 -28.30 9.48
CA ARG A 26 -19.85 -28.97 10.78
C ARG A 26 -18.59 -29.77 11.06
N PHE A 27 -18.20 -29.77 12.33
CA PHE A 27 -17.05 -30.48 12.84
C PHE A 27 -17.51 -31.62 13.73
N GLY A 28 -17.01 -32.82 13.46
CA GLY A 28 -17.14 -33.95 14.34
C GLY A 28 -16.22 -33.74 15.54
N VAL A 29 -16.79 -33.74 16.75
CA VAL A 29 -16.03 -33.58 18.00
C VAL A 29 -16.31 -34.74 18.94
N VAL A 30 -15.28 -35.19 19.64
CA VAL A 30 -15.34 -36.26 20.64
C VAL A 30 -15.02 -35.66 22.00
N SER A 31 -15.94 -35.69 22.95
CA SER A 31 -15.67 -35.26 24.32
C SER A 31 -14.86 -36.31 25.08
N ASN A 32 -14.26 -35.92 26.21
CA ASN A 32 -13.43 -36.81 27.03
C ASN A 32 -14.15 -38.06 27.54
N ASP A 33 -15.48 -38.04 27.64
CA ASP A 33 -16.33 -39.19 28.00
C ASP A 33 -16.68 -40.09 26.79
N GLY A 34 -16.07 -39.86 25.63
CA GLY A 34 -16.22 -40.66 24.41
C GLY A 34 -17.45 -40.32 23.56
N ARG A 35 -18.31 -39.39 24.00
CA ARG A 35 -19.50 -38.97 23.23
C ARG A 35 -19.10 -38.16 22.00
N ARG A 36 -19.88 -38.29 20.94
CA ARG A 36 -19.62 -37.66 19.63
C ARG A 36 -20.72 -36.67 19.28
N TYR A 37 -20.32 -35.51 18.77
CA TYR A 37 -21.24 -34.45 18.36
C TYR A 37 -20.81 -33.87 17.02
N TRP A 38 -21.77 -33.39 16.24
CA TRP A 38 -21.53 -32.61 15.02
C TRP A 38 -21.91 -31.16 15.30
N LEU A 39 -20.91 -30.31 15.48
CA LEU A 39 -21.11 -28.93 15.93
C LEU A 39 -20.63 -27.94 14.86
N LYS A 40 -21.29 -26.78 14.79
CA LYS A 40 -20.76 -25.62 14.06
C LYS A 40 -19.88 -24.77 14.98
N PRO A 41 -18.89 -24.05 14.45
CA PRO A 41 -18.27 -22.96 15.20
C PRO A 41 -19.32 -21.92 15.58
N ALA A 42 -19.24 -21.41 16.81
CA ALA A 42 -20.00 -20.24 17.19
C ALA A 42 -19.54 -19.05 16.35
N PHE A 43 -20.41 -18.05 16.16
CA PHE A 43 -20.04 -16.81 15.48
C PHE A 43 -18.82 -16.13 16.13
N GLY A 44 -18.70 -16.20 17.46
CA GLY A 44 -17.53 -15.69 18.20
C GLY A 44 -16.27 -16.56 18.14
N CYS A 45 -16.31 -17.72 17.47
CA CYS A 45 -15.15 -18.59 17.32
C CYS A 45 -14.21 -18.03 16.25
N LEU A 46 -13.24 -17.21 16.68
CA LEU A 46 -12.36 -16.47 15.77
C LEU A 46 -11.42 -17.35 14.93
N VAL A 47 -10.93 -18.44 15.49
CA VAL A 47 -10.00 -19.36 14.81
C VAL A 47 -10.78 -20.55 14.29
N ARG A 48 -10.72 -20.80 12.98
CA ARG A 48 -11.37 -21.97 12.39
C ARG A 48 -10.77 -23.27 12.95
N PRO A 49 -11.59 -24.18 13.53
CA PRO A 49 -11.10 -25.49 13.98
C PRO A 49 -10.55 -26.34 12.83
N ALA A 50 -9.63 -27.25 13.13
CA ALA A 50 -9.20 -28.32 12.24
C ALA A 50 -9.21 -29.68 12.95
N VAL A 51 -9.18 -30.76 12.17
CA VAL A 51 -9.07 -32.12 12.70
C VAL A 51 -7.81 -32.25 13.57
N GLY A 52 -7.99 -32.86 14.74
CA GLY A 52 -6.99 -33.02 15.79
C GLY A 52 -7.06 -31.95 16.88
N ASP A 53 -7.60 -30.76 16.58
CA ASP A 53 -7.62 -29.64 17.53
C ASP A 53 -8.42 -29.99 18.79
N LYS A 54 -7.91 -29.53 19.93
CA LYS A 54 -8.65 -29.53 21.20
C LYS A 54 -9.47 -28.25 21.27
N VAL A 55 -10.76 -28.37 21.55
CA VAL A 55 -11.73 -27.28 21.49
C VAL A 55 -12.56 -27.20 22.76
N LEU A 56 -13.08 -26.01 23.06
CA LEU A 56 -14.14 -25.81 24.05
C LEU A 56 -15.48 -25.81 23.33
N VAL A 57 -16.42 -26.63 23.80
CA VAL A 57 -17.77 -26.73 23.24
C VAL A 57 -18.82 -26.39 24.30
N SER A 58 -19.90 -25.74 23.88
CA SER A 58 -21.12 -25.58 24.66
C SER A 58 -22.18 -26.54 24.13
N LEU A 59 -22.81 -27.30 25.02
CA LEU A 59 -23.85 -28.27 24.68
C LEU A 59 -25.09 -28.04 25.54
N ASP A 60 -26.28 -28.05 24.93
CA ASP A 60 -27.57 -28.03 25.61
C ASP A 60 -28.49 -29.16 25.07
N ALA A 61 -29.78 -29.11 25.41
CA ALA A 61 -30.75 -30.10 24.95
C ALA A 61 -31.07 -30.01 23.43
N GLN A 62 -30.77 -28.88 22.79
CA GLN A 62 -31.10 -28.59 21.39
C GLN A 62 -29.88 -28.71 20.45
N GLY A 63 -28.66 -28.74 20.99
CA GLY A 63 -27.44 -28.92 20.21
C GLY A 63 -26.23 -28.28 20.88
N GLY A 64 -25.35 -27.68 20.08
CA GLY A 64 -24.18 -27.02 20.61
C GLY A 64 -23.29 -26.33 19.58
N TYR A 65 -22.28 -25.66 20.09
CA TYR A 65 -21.31 -24.90 19.28
C TYR A 65 -19.89 -25.09 19.78
N ILE A 66 -18.93 -25.04 18.86
CA ILE A 66 -17.52 -24.87 19.20
C ILE A 66 -17.29 -23.40 19.53
N LEU A 67 -16.87 -23.09 20.76
CA LEU A 67 -16.64 -21.73 21.21
C LEU A 67 -15.21 -21.25 20.88
N SER A 68 -14.22 -22.12 21.08
CA SER A 68 -12.81 -21.78 20.86
C SER A 68 -11.97 -23.01 20.54
N VAL A 69 -10.89 -22.80 19.78
CA VAL A 69 -9.78 -23.74 19.66
C VAL A 69 -8.81 -23.48 20.80
N LEU A 70 -8.63 -24.47 21.66
CA LEU A 70 -7.78 -24.38 22.85
C LEU A 70 -6.33 -24.74 22.51
N GLU A 71 -6.12 -25.83 21.78
CA GLU A 71 -4.80 -26.31 21.40
C GLU A 71 -4.84 -26.90 19.98
N ARG A 72 -3.78 -26.65 19.22
CA ARG A 72 -3.58 -27.16 17.87
C ARG A 72 -2.81 -28.48 17.91
N ALA A 73 -3.32 -29.51 17.24
CA ALA A 73 -2.62 -30.80 17.16
C ALA A 73 -1.35 -30.73 16.31
N ILE A 74 -1.39 -29.93 15.23
CA ILE A 74 -0.28 -29.74 14.30
C ILE A 74 -0.08 -28.24 14.11
N ALA A 75 1.19 -27.81 14.09
CA ALA A 75 1.53 -26.43 13.79
C ALA A 75 1.10 -26.10 12.35
N GLN A 76 0.06 -25.28 12.22
CA GLN A 76 -0.41 -24.75 10.96
C GLN A 76 -0.88 -23.31 11.15
N PRO A 77 -0.95 -22.50 10.08
CA PRO A 77 -1.41 -21.12 10.19
C PRO A 77 -2.80 -21.05 10.80
N ALA A 78 -2.96 -20.26 11.86
CA ALA A 78 -4.28 -19.88 12.36
C ALA A 78 -4.96 -19.02 11.29
N ARG A 79 -6.24 -19.31 11.02
CA ARG A 79 -7.06 -18.55 10.06
C ARG A 79 -8.25 -17.94 10.79
N MET A 80 -8.30 -16.62 10.75
CA MET A 80 -9.52 -15.87 11.06
C MET A 80 -10.33 -15.74 9.79
N HIS A 81 -11.54 -16.28 9.78
CA HIS A 81 -12.44 -16.21 8.64
C HIS A 81 -13.81 -15.77 9.15
N LEU A 82 -14.29 -14.66 8.62
CA LEU A 82 -15.53 -14.01 9.01
C LEU A 82 -16.36 -13.83 7.73
N GLU A 83 -17.64 -14.14 7.80
CA GLU A 83 -18.57 -13.85 6.71
C GLU A 83 -19.08 -12.40 6.86
N GLY A 84 -19.17 -11.68 5.74
CA GLY A 84 -19.61 -10.29 5.72
C GLY A 84 -18.54 -9.28 6.12
N ASP A 85 -18.98 -8.11 6.58
CA ASP A 85 -18.12 -6.98 6.87
C ASP A 85 -17.52 -7.04 8.28
N LEU A 86 -16.23 -6.70 8.41
CA LEU A 86 -15.56 -6.54 9.70
C LEU A 86 -15.25 -5.06 9.96
N HIS A 87 -15.72 -4.55 11.09
CA HIS A 87 -15.36 -3.22 11.59
C HIS A 87 -14.55 -3.33 12.88
N LEU A 88 -13.31 -2.83 12.87
CA LEU A 88 -12.48 -2.66 14.07
C LEU A 88 -12.55 -1.20 14.51
N SER A 89 -13.05 -0.94 15.72
CA SER A 89 -13.18 0.41 16.27
C SER A 89 -12.56 0.48 17.66
N LEU A 90 -11.69 1.46 17.87
CA LEU A 90 -11.03 1.74 19.15
C LEU A 90 -11.19 3.23 19.49
N PRO A 91 -12.37 3.69 19.97
CA PRO A 91 -12.64 5.12 20.20
C PRO A 91 -11.68 5.80 21.18
N ALA A 92 -11.07 5.02 22.07
CA ALA A 92 -10.08 5.47 23.04
C ALA A 92 -8.94 4.44 23.13
N GLY A 93 -8.27 4.16 22.00
CA GLY A 93 -7.18 3.20 21.96
C GLY A 93 -6.35 3.27 20.68
N ALA A 94 -5.37 2.36 20.58
CA ALA A 94 -4.50 2.24 19.41
C ALA A 94 -4.53 0.80 18.88
N LEU A 95 -4.51 0.65 17.56
CA LEU A 95 -4.34 -0.63 16.89
C LEU A 95 -2.89 -0.78 16.43
N SER A 96 -2.23 -1.85 16.87
CA SER A 96 -0.89 -2.22 16.40
C SER A 96 -0.95 -3.58 15.69
N ILE A 97 -0.40 -3.64 14.47
CA ILE A 97 -0.25 -4.87 13.70
C ILE A 97 1.24 -5.10 13.50
N GLN A 98 1.76 -6.22 14.01
CA GLN A 98 3.16 -6.57 13.96
C GLN A 98 3.32 -7.99 13.41
N ALA A 99 4.25 -8.17 12.48
CA ALA A 99 4.58 -9.47 11.90
C ALA A 99 6.07 -9.56 11.63
N ARG A 100 6.69 -10.69 12.01
CA ARG A 100 8.11 -10.96 11.76
C ARG A 100 8.40 -11.17 10.27
N ASP A 101 7.54 -11.94 9.61
CA ASP A 101 7.76 -12.41 8.24
C ASP A 101 6.93 -11.63 7.20
N GLY A 102 6.44 -10.43 7.58
CA GLY A 102 5.74 -9.50 6.70
C GLY A 102 4.23 -9.42 6.88
N VAL A 103 3.64 -8.42 6.22
CA VAL A 103 2.19 -8.15 6.17
C VAL A 103 1.80 -8.02 4.70
N SER A 104 0.73 -8.71 4.30
CA SER A 104 0.12 -8.55 2.97
C SER A 104 -1.25 -7.90 3.13
N LEU A 105 -1.48 -6.82 2.38
CA LEU A 105 -2.78 -6.16 2.27
C LEU A 105 -3.29 -6.36 0.85
N ASP A 106 -4.26 -7.26 0.71
CA ASP A 106 -4.94 -7.52 -0.56
C ASP A 106 -6.36 -6.95 -0.47
N ALA A 107 -6.62 -5.92 -1.25
CA ALA A 107 -7.89 -5.21 -1.28
C ALA A 107 -8.43 -5.24 -2.71
N GLY A 108 -9.65 -5.75 -2.89
CA GLY A 108 -10.24 -5.91 -4.23
C GLY A 108 -10.44 -4.58 -4.96
N ILE A 109 -11.51 -3.85 -4.63
CA ILE A 109 -11.87 -2.63 -5.38
C ILE A 109 -11.08 -1.41 -4.89
N ALA A 110 -10.84 -1.29 -3.59
CA ALA A 110 -10.26 -0.08 -3.01
C ALA A 110 -9.48 -0.34 -1.72
N LEU A 111 -8.36 0.36 -1.59
CA LEU A 111 -7.62 0.56 -0.35
C LEU A 111 -7.63 2.06 -0.02
N ARG A 112 -8.11 2.45 1.16
CA ARG A 112 -8.11 3.83 1.64
C ARG A 112 -7.31 3.93 2.93
N VAL A 113 -6.34 4.83 2.95
CA VAL A 113 -5.55 5.18 4.14
C VAL A 113 -5.74 6.67 4.37
N CYS A 114 -6.33 7.02 5.52
CA CYS A 114 -6.56 8.42 5.91
C CYS A 114 -5.98 8.62 7.30
N ALA A 115 -5.09 9.59 7.44
CA ALA A 115 -4.47 9.98 8.70
C ALA A 115 -4.04 11.44 8.61
N GLU A 116 -3.99 12.13 9.75
CA GLU A 116 -3.39 13.47 9.82
C GLU A 116 -1.87 13.40 9.62
N GLN A 117 -1.24 12.32 10.10
CA GLN A 117 0.19 12.06 9.96
C GLN A 117 0.42 10.59 9.63
N GLY A 118 1.35 10.34 8.70
CA GLY A 118 1.73 8.99 8.30
C GLY A 118 3.21 8.94 7.94
N SER A 119 3.83 7.78 8.18
CA SER A 119 5.21 7.52 7.76
C SER A 119 5.30 6.12 7.17
N VAL A 120 6.06 6.00 6.09
CA VAL A 120 6.35 4.73 5.44
C VAL A 120 7.85 4.67 5.25
N GLN A 121 8.49 3.70 5.91
CA GLN A 121 9.92 3.48 5.82
C GLN A 121 10.16 2.11 5.20
N MET A 122 10.86 2.10 4.08
CA MET A 122 11.16 0.89 3.32
C MET A 122 12.59 1.00 2.78
N GLN A 123 13.32 -0.11 2.79
CA GLN A 123 14.63 -0.17 2.11
C GLN A 123 14.49 -0.29 0.59
N ARG A 124 13.37 -0.86 0.13
CA ARG A 124 13.03 -0.99 -1.28
C ARG A 124 11.51 -0.88 -1.44
N ALA A 125 11.08 -0.06 -2.38
CA ALA A 125 9.68 0.08 -2.76
C ALA A 125 9.53 -0.07 -4.27
N HIS A 126 8.50 -0.80 -4.71
CA HIS A 126 8.09 -0.86 -6.11
C HIS A 126 6.67 -0.33 -6.20
N LEU A 127 6.51 0.82 -6.85
CA LEU A 127 5.22 1.44 -7.08
C LEU A 127 4.85 1.31 -8.55
N THR A 128 3.85 0.48 -8.85
CA THR A 128 3.25 0.39 -10.19
C THR A 128 1.84 0.95 -10.11
N VAL A 129 1.59 2.04 -10.84
CA VAL A 129 0.35 2.81 -10.77
C VAL A 129 -0.05 3.25 -12.17
N GLY A 130 -1.34 3.16 -12.49
CA GLY A 130 -1.87 3.70 -13.74
C GLY A 130 -1.90 5.23 -13.73
N THR A 131 -2.36 5.82 -12.61
CA THR A 131 -2.40 7.27 -12.38
C THR A 131 -1.91 7.57 -10.98
N LEU A 132 -0.96 8.50 -10.86
CA LEU A 132 -0.48 9.03 -9.58
C LEU A 132 -0.76 10.53 -9.52
N ALA A 133 -1.49 10.95 -8.49
CA ALA A 133 -1.70 12.35 -8.16
C ALA A 133 -1.07 12.63 -6.79
N MET A 134 -0.19 13.63 -6.73
CA MET A 134 0.48 14.06 -5.51
C MET A 134 0.35 15.58 -5.39
N SER A 135 0.01 16.05 -4.20
CA SER A 135 -0.12 17.47 -3.89
C SER A 135 0.32 17.73 -2.46
N GLY A 136 0.96 18.86 -2.23
CA GLY A 136 1.40 19.30 -0.90
C GLY A 136 2.06 20.66 -1.00
N GLU A 137 2.33 21.28 0.15
CA GLU A 137 3.01 22.58 0.23
C GLU A 137 4.52 22.43 -0.02
N HIS A 138 5.10 21.31 0.40
CA HIS A 138 6.53 21.03 0.28
C HIS A 138 6.76 19.59 -0.20
N LEU A 139 7.63 19.44 -1.20
CA LEU A 139 8.13 18.16 -1.69
C LEU A 139 9.65 18.17 -1.61
N GLN A 140 10.21 17.20 -0.87
CA GLN A 140 11.64 16.94 -0.87
C GLN A 140 11.88 15.58 -1.51
N ASN A 141 12.77 15.56 -2.49
CA ASN A 141 13.10 14.36 -3.23
C ASN A 141 14.61 14.20 -3.25
N HIS A 142 15.11 13.08 -2.73
CA HIS A 142 16.54 12.80 -2.66
C HIS A 142 16.82 11.44 -3.27
N TRP A 143 17.67 11.43 -4.30
CA TRP A 143 18.08 10.23 -5.00
C TRP A 143 19.56 10.34 -5.32
N VAL A 144 20.28 9.23 -5.16
CA VAL A 144 21.64 9.08 -5.69
C VAL A 144 21.59 9.00 -7.22
N GLU A 145 20.59 8.30 -7.75
CA GLU A 145 20.35 8.14 -9.18
C GLU A 145 18.85 8.29 -9.46
N ARG A 146 18.52 9.08 -10.48
CA ARG A 146 17.14 9.38 -10.87
C ARG A 146 17.01 9.26 -12.40
N HIS A 147 16.09 8.41 -12.83
CA HIS A 147 15.71 8.25 -14.22
C HIS A 147 14.26 8.69 -14.40
N ASP A 148 14.05 9.78 -15.13
CA ASP A 148 12.73 10.23 -15.54
C ASP A 148 12.55 9.94 -17.03
N SER A 149 11.52 9.17 -17.37
CA SER A 149 11.14 8.92 -18.75
C SER A 149 9.68 9.26 -18.92
N SER A 150 9.39 10.17 -19.84
CA SER A 150 8.04 10.67 -20.08
C SER A 150 7.86 11.03 -21.55
N VAL A 151 6.72 10.67 -22.12
CA VAL A 151 6.33 11.12 -23.47
C VAL A 151 6.01 12.62 -23.47
N TYR A 152 5.37 13.10 -22.40
CA TYR A 152 5.07 14.50 -22.19
C TYR A 152 5.55 14.93 -20.82
N HIS A 153 6.42 15.94 -20.78
CA HIS A 153 6.90 16.57 -19.56
C HIS A 153 6.48 18.03 -19.55
N ARG A 154 5.86 18.49 -18.46
CA ARG A 154 5.53 19.90 -18.26
C ARG A 154 5.90 20.30 -16.86
N GLU A 155 6.74 21.31 -16.78
CA GLU A 155 7.11 21.96 -15.54
C GLU A 155 6.60 23.40 -15.55
N LYS A 156 6.18 23.88 -14.38
CA LYS A 156 5.86 25.28 -14.14
C LYS A 156 6.41 25.65 -12.77
N ALA A 157 7.35 26.59 -12.75
CA ALA A 157 7.93 27.11 -11.53
C ALA A 157 8.06 28.63 -11.62
N VAL A 158 7.91 29.32 -10.48
CA VAL A 158 8.24 30.76 -10.38
C VAL A 158 9.76 30.96 -10.42
N ARG A 159 10.50 30.03 -9.82
CA ARG A 159 11.97 29.97 -9.85
C ARG A 159 12.39 28.52 -10.02
N HIS A 160 13.30 28.28 -10.95
CA HIS A 160 13.92 26.98 -11.20
C HIS A 160 15.44 27.18 -11.16
N GLU A 161 16.11 26.38 -10.34
CA GLU A 161 17.57 26.36 -10.22
C GLU A 161 18.04 24.96 -10.49
N ALA A 162 19.06 24.84 -11.33
CA ALA A 162 19.64 23.57 -11.67
C ALA A 162 21.14 23.74 -11.87
N ASP A 163 21.91 23.00 -11.08
CA ASP A 163 23.35 22.92 -11.16
C ASP A 163 23.73 21.54 -11.70
N PHE A 164 24.48 21.53 -12.79
CA PHE A 164 24.90 20.30 -13.47
C PHE A 164 26.42 20.28 -13.58
N ALA A 165 27.02 19.10 -13.38
CA ALA A 165 28.42 18.87 -13.71
C ALA A 165 28.62 18.67 -15.22
N ASP A 166 27.81 17.78 -15.82
CA ASP A 166 27.66 17.61 -17.27
C ASP A 166 26.16 17.74 -17.60
N SER A 167 25.83 18.49 -18.65
CA SER A 167 24.46 18.64 -19.15
C SER A 167 24.45 18.55 -20.66
N ARG A 168 23.64 17.62 -21.17
CA ARG A 168 23.45 17.41 -22.61
C ARG A 168 21.98 17.53 -22.93
N ARG A 169 21.65 18.49 -23.78
CA ARG A 169 20.30 18.70 -24.28
C ARG A 169 20.30 18.47 -25.79
N ARG A 170 19.37 17.64 -26.25
CA ARG A 170 19.14 17.37 -27.67
C ARG A 170 17.67 17.59 -27.97
N VAL A 171 17.38 18.42 -28.95
CA VAL A 171 16.02 18.68 -29.42
C VAL A 171 16.01 18.42 -30.92
N GLU A 172 15.30 17.37 -31.34
CA GLU A 172 15.16 17.01 -32.76
C GLU A 172 14.20 17.94 -33.52
N GLY A 173 13.19 18.43 -32.82
CA GLY A 173 12.18 19.33 -33.38
C GLY A 173 12.52 20.79 -33.11
N HIS A 174 11.51 21.53 -32.69
CA HIS A 174 11.63 22.94 -32.39
C HIS A 174 12.02 23.17 -30.93
N GLU A 175 13.01 24.04 -30.71
CA GLU A 175 13.30 24.63 -29.41
C GLU A 175 13.07 26.14 -29.49
N GLU A 176 12.27 26.67 -28.58
CA GLU A 176 12.09 28.10 -28.39
C GLU A 176 12.55 28.48 -26.98
N LEU A 177 13.38 29.51 -26.91
CA LEU A 177 13.79 30.12 -25.65
C LEU A 177 13.36 31.58 -25.63
N HIS A 178 12.36 31.88 -24.80
CA HIS A 178 11.95 33.25 -24.52
C HIS A 178 12.42 33.64 -23.12
N SER A 179 13.22 34.70 -23.02
CA SER A 179 13.71 35.20 -21.75
C SER A 179 13.82 36.72 -21.75
N GLY A 180 13.56 37.36 -20.61
CA GLY A 180 13.84 38.79 -20.41
C GLY A 180 15.34 39.09 -20.38
N SER A 181 16.18 38.12 -19.99
CA SER A 181 17.64 38.22 -20.02
C SER A 181 18.27 36.84 -20.16
N LEU A 182 19.22 36.71 -21.07
CA LEU A 182 20.01 35.50 -21.26
C LEU A 182 21.48 35.84 -21.18
N ARG A 183 22.23 35.05 -20.41
CA ARG A 183 23.67 35.14 -20.34
C ARG A 183 24.27 33.77 -20.49
N GLN A 184 25.13 33.61 -21.50
CA GLN A 184 25.99 32.46 -21.65
C GLN A 184 27.42 32.89 -21.35
N ARG A 185 28.10 32.12 -20.50
CA ARG A 185 29.54 32.25 -20.27
C ARG A 185 30.13 30.87 -20.50
N VAL A 186 31.03 30.78 -21.46
CA VAL A 186 31.65 29.52 -21.86
C VAL A 186 33.15 29.69 -21.69
N ARG A 187 33.79 28.70 -21.07
CA ARG A 187 35.22 28.77 -20.73
C ARG A 187 36.11 28.45 -21.91
N ASP A 188 35.79 27.34 -22.58
CA ASP A 188 36.66 26.76 -23.60
C ASP A 188 36.07 27.08 -24.98
N ASP A 189 35.13 26.27 -25.47
CA ASP A 189 34.58 26.42 -26.82
C ASP A 189 33.08 26.75 -26.81
N TRP A 190 32.71 27.85 -27.49
CA TRP A 190 31.33 28.18 -27.78
C TRP A 190 31.09 28.17 -29.30
N SER A 191 30.34 27.19 -29.78
CA SER A 191 29.98 27.05 -31.20
C SER A 191 28.48 27.15 -31.39
N VAL A 192 28.05 27.96 -32.35
CA VAL A 192 26.67 28.03 -32.83
C VAL A 192 26.69 27.80 -34.34
N GLN A 193 25.91 26.83 -34.81
CA GLN A 193 25.79 26.50 -36.23
C GLN A 193 24.31 26.41 -36.59
N ALA A 194 23.93 27.08 -37.68
CA ALA A 194 22.60 27.04 -38.25
C ALA A 194 22.69 27.38 -39.74
N ASP A 195 21.69 26.97 -40.52
CA ASP A 195 21.57 27.39 -41.93
C ASP A 195 21.38 28.91 -42.04
N THR A 196 20.65 29.50 -41.08
CA THR A 196 20.45 30.94 -40.95
C THR A 196 20.64 31.35 -39.49
N LEU A 197 21.39 32.43 -39.26
CA LEU A 197 21.61 33.02 -37.94
C LEU A 197 21.34 34.52 -37.99
N ASP A 198 20.40 34.99 -37.17
CA ASP A 198 20.09 36.41 -37.01
C ASP A 198 20.51 36.90 -35.62
N LEU A 199 21.42 37.88 -35.57
CA LEU A 199 21.85 38.55 -34.34
C LEU A 199 21.48 40.04 -34.41
N ASN A 200 20.37 40.38 -33.78
CA ASN A 200 19.82 41.74 -33.78
C ASN A 200 19.93 42.38 -32.39
N ALA A 201 20.51 43.58 -32.32
CA ALA A 201 20.54 44.38 -31.10
C ALA A 201 20.16 45.84 -31.38
N GLN A 202 19.34 46.43 -30.50
CA GLN A 202 18.92 47.83 -30.63
C GLN A 202 20.02 48.85 -30.33
N ARG A 203 20.98 48.48 -29.48
CA ARG A 203 22.04 49.40 -28.99
C ARG A 203 23.40 49.07 -29.59
N SER A 204 23.91 47.87 -29.33
CA SER A 204 25.20 47.43 -29.86
C SER A 204 25.31 45.92 -29.87
N VAL A 205 26.10 45.42 -30.81
CA VAL A 205 26.72 44.10 -30.79
C VAL A 205 28.22 44.35 -30.71
N ALA A 206 28.91 43.69 -29.78
CA ALA A 206 30.36 43.74 -29.65
C ALA A 206 30.92 42.33 -29.83
N ILE A 207 31.83 42.18 -30.78
CA ILE A 207 32.55 40.93 -31.06
C ILE A 207 34.03 41.30 -31.05
N ASP A 208 34.82 40.59 -30.26
CA ASP A 208 36.25 40.79 -30.09
C ASP A 208 36.95 39.44 -30.07
N GLY A 209 38.17 39.39 -30.60
CA GLY A 209 38.97 38.19 -30.69
C GLY A 209 40.14 38.35 -31.66
N ASP A 210 41.15 37.50 -31.50
CA ASP A 210 42.38 37.54 -32.32
C ASP A 210 42.10 37.39 -33.83
N SER A 211 41.00 36.73 -34.20
CA SER A 211 40.56 36.59 -35.59
C SER A 211 39.03 36.58 -35.70
N ILE A 212 38.49 37.47 -36.54
CA ILE A 212 37.08 37.52 -36.92
C ILE A 212 37.00 37.36 -38.44
N LYS A 213 36.24 36.36 -38.90
CA LYS A 213 35.97 36.11 -40.33
C LYS A 213 34.49 36.33 -40.60
N LEU A 214 34.19 37.24 -41.52
CA LEU A 214 32.84 37.53 -42.00
C LEU A 214 32.84 37.28 -43.52
N GLY A 215 31.96 36.43 -44.03
CA GLY A 215 31.90 36.07 -45.44
C GLY A 215 30.83 35.03 -45.73
#